data_AF-A0A2P8ETC9-F1
#
_entry.id   AF-A0A2P8ETC9-F1
#
_cell.length_a   1.000
_cell.length_b   1.000
_cell.length_c   1.000
_cell.angle_alpha   90.00
_cell.angle_beta   90.00
_cell.angle_gamma   90.00
#
_symmetry.space_group_name_H-M   'P 1'
#
loop_
_entity.id
_entity.type
_entity.pdbx_description
1 polymer ?
#
loop_
_entity_poly.entity_id
_entity_poly.type
_entity_poly.pdbx_seq_one_letter_code
_entity_poly.pdbx_strand_id
1 'polypeptide(L)'
;MLHHTFTSGRRFLLAVVLLLLSPLTAAAETGLGYAKRFPAKWLEQDGLIRLETVCYNYPASSYMYRLCRSEAATTLNARCQRYRTTLERLPDNAHYRKLSDKYCTAAHNYPAETQATRIVDNNDQ
;
A
#
# COMPACT_ATOMS: atom_id res chain seq x y z
N MET A 1 60.36 -10.65 37.56
CA MET A 1 59.31 -9.64 37.30
C MET A 1 59.02 -9.61 35.82
N LEU A 2 57.75 -9.36 35.46
CA LEU A 2 57.18 -9.08 34.12
C LEU A 2 56.62 -10.28 33.31
N HIS A 3 55.32 -10.49 33.55
CA HIS A 3 54.20 -10.78 32.65
C HIS A 3 54.44 -10.96 31.14
N HIS A 4 53.69 -11.88 30.53
CA HIS A 4 52.60 -11.60 29.54
C HIS A 4 52.01 -12.93 29.02
N THR A 5 50.87 -13.39 29.55
CA THR A 5 49.52 -13.31 28.93
C THR A 5 49.41 -13.95 27.54
N PHE A 6 49.04 -15.23 27.47
CA PHE A 6 48.60 -15.88 26.23
C PHE A 6 47.33 -16.72 26.48
N THR A 7 46.22 -16.04 26.79
CA THR A 7 44.87 -16.61 26.85
C THR A 7 43.93 -15.77 25.99
N SER A 8 44.26 -15.64 24.70
CA SER A 8 43.48 -14.85 23.72
C SER A 8 43.06 -15.66 22.49
N GLY A 9 42.86 -16.98 22.61
CA GLY A 9 42.41 -17.83 21.49
C GLY A 9 40.91 -18.09 21.44
N ARG A 10 40.21 -17.96 22.57
CA ARG A 10 38.82 -18.47 22.71
C ARG A 10 37.74 -17.40 22.52
N ARG A 11 38.12 -16.11 22.46
CA ARG A 11 37.17 -15.00 22.25
C ARG A 11 36.94 -14.65 20.78
N PHE A 12 37.84 -15.05 19.88
CA PHE A 12 37.71 -14.74 18.45
C PHE A 12 36.70 -15.63 17.71
N LEU A 13 36.50 -16.88 18.14
CA LEU A 13 35.56 -17.81 17.49
C LEU A 13 34.09 -17.53 17.79
N LEU A 14 33.77 -16.86 18.90
CA LEU A 14 32.39 -16.49 19.26
C LEU A 14 31.87 -15.27 18.48
N ALA A 15 32.76 -14.39 18.01
CA ALA A 15 32.37 -13.19 17.26
C ALA A 15 31.93 -13.52 15.82
N VAL A 16 32.49 -14.57 15.21
CA VAL A 16 32.22 -14.93 13.81
C VAL A 16 30.87 -15.66 13.67
N VAL A 17 30.45 -16.44 14.67
CA VAL A 17 29.17 -17.17 14.63
C VAL A 17 27.97 -16.23 14.84
N LEU A 18 28.13 -15.13 15.58
CA LEU A 18 27.06 -14.14 15.80
C LEU A 18 26.79 -13.26 14.56
N LEU A 19 27.74 -13.13 13.64
CA LEU A 19 27.55 -12.37 12.39
C LEU A 19 26.74 -13.14 11.33
N LEU A 20 26.60 -14.47 11.47
CA LEU A 20 25.85 -15.32 10.54
C LEU A 20 24.36 -15.47 10.91
N LEU A 21 23.93 -14.91 12.05
CA LEU A 21 22.53 -14.92 12.50
C LEU A 21 21.77 -13.63 12.17
N SER A 22 22.24 -12.87 11.19
CA SER A 22 21.42 -11.78 10.64
C SER A 22 20.35 -12.40 9.75
N PRO A 23 19.05 -12.39 10.14
CA PRO A 23 18.02 -12.73 9.18
C PRO A 23 18.08 -11.71 8.06
N LEU A 24 18.32 -12.21 6.85
CA LEU A 24 18.06 -11.50 5.60
C LEU A 24 16.53 -11.33 5.46
N THR A 25 15.91 -10.57 6.35
CA THR A 25 14.55 -10.05 6.15
C THR A 25 14.67 -8.76 5.33
N ALA A 26 15.20 -8.90 4.12
CA ALA A 26 15.00 -7.94 3.04
C ALA A 26 13.85 -8.47 2.18
N ALA A 27 12.71 -8.75 2.81
CA ALA A 27 11.50 -9.20 2.14
C ALA A 27 10.37 -8.20 2.44
N ALA A 28 9.99 -7.46 1.40
CA ALA A 28 8.69 -6.83 1.21
C ALA A 28 8.30 -5.67 2.15
N GLU A 29 8.95 -4.50 1.98
CA GLU A 29 8.36 -3.22 2.42
C GLU A 29 8.06 -2.26 1.25
N THR A 30 8.08 -2.73 0.00
CA THR A 30 7.75 -1.90 -1.16
C THR A 30 6.25 -1.60 -1.30
N GLY A 31 5.37 -2.30 -0.58
CA GLY A 31 3.91 -2.12 -0.67
C GLY A 31 3.30 -1.08 0.28
N LEU A 32 3.85 -0.92 1.50
CA LEU A 32 3.16 -0.17 2.57
C LEU A 32 3.50 1.33 2.60
N GLY A 33 4.64 1.75 2.04
CA GLY A 33 5.09 3.14 2.06
C GLY A 33 4.70 3.99 0.85
N TYR A 34 4.51 3.37 -0.33
CA TYR A 34 4.34 4.11 -1.59
C TYR A 34 2.92 4.67 -1.79
N ALA A 35 1.88 3.96 -1.35
CA ALA A 35 0.49 4.43 -1.37
C ALA A 35 0.32 5.76 -0.62
N LYS A 36 1.00 5.90 0.52
CA LYS A 36 0.99 7.13 1.33
C LYS A 36 1.63 8.33 0.63
N ARG A 37 2.46 8.09 -0.39
CA ARG A 37 3.23 9.11 -1.10
C ARG A 37 2.43 9.79 -2.22
N PHE A 38 1.37 9.14 -2.72
CA PHE A 38 0.56 9.63 -3.84
C PHE A 38 -0.94 9.58 -3.52
N PRO A 39 -1.44 10.46 -2.63
CA PRO A 39 -2.83 10.40 -2.20
C PRO A 39 -3.79 10.63 -3.37
N ALA A 40 -4.76 9.72 -3.49
CA ALA A 40 -5.84 9.86 -4.45
C ALA A 40 -6.76 11.04 -4.10
N LYS A 41 -6.99 11.91 -5.08
CA LYS A 41 -7.95 13.01 -5.00
C LYS A 41 -8.93 12.91 -6.16
N TRP A 42 -10.16 13.34 -5.93
CA TRP A 42 -11.21 13.38 -6.94
C TRP A 42 -12.15 14.54 -6.60
N LEU A 43 -12.93 14.96 -7.59
CA LEU A 43 -14.01 15.90 -7.41
C LEU A 43 -15.32 15.13 -7.18
N GLU A 44 -16.24 15.77 -6.46
CA GLU A 44 -17.60 15.28 -6.27
C GLU A 44 -18.58 16.17 -7.01
N GLN A 45 -19.66 15.58 -7.53
CA GLN A 45 -20.79 16.28 -8.14
C GLN A 45 -22.08 15.54 -7.75
N ASP A 46 -23.09 16.29 -7.31
CA ASP A 46 -24.37 15.76 -6.86
C ASP A 46 -24.25 14.66 -5.78
N GLY A 47 -23.22 14.78 -4.92
CA GLY A 47 -22.94 13.81 -3.86
C GLY A 47 -22.33 12.50 -4.36
N LEU A 48 -21.90 12.43 -5.61
CA LEU A 48 -21.21 11.29 -6.22
C LEU A 48 -19.77 11.64 -6.60
N ILE A 49 -18.92 10.63 -6.70
CA ILE A 49 -17.53 10.80 -7.12
C ILE A 49 -17.48 10.85 -8.65
N ARG A 50 -16.86 11.90 -9.20
CA ARG A 50 -16.60 12.03 -10.63
C ARG A 50 -15.36 11.21 -11.02
N LEU A 51 -15.56 10.02 -11.57
CA LEU A 51 -14.49 9.04 -11.81
C LEU A 51 -13.42 9.54 -12.79
N GLU A 52 -13.79 10.39 -13.73
CA GLU A 52 -12.90 11.04 -14.70
C GLU A 52 -11.91 12.02 -14.05
N THR A 53 -12.23 12.49 -12.84
CA THR A 53 -11.39 13.42 -12.08
C THR A 53 -10.49 12.72 -11.07
N VAL A 54 -10.59 11.40 -10.92
CA VAL A 54 -9.73 10.66 -9.99
C VAL A 54 -8.27 10.81 -10.41
N CYS A 55 -7.45 11.25 -9.47
CA CYS A 55 -6.03 11.59 -9.63
C CYS A 55 -5.76 12.83 -10.49
N TYR A 56 -6.70 13.79 -10.55
CA TYR A 56 -6.53 15.04 -11.31
C TYR A 56 -5.29 15.87 -10.91
N ASN A 57 -4.72 15.61 -9.74
CA ASN A 57 -3.52 16.28 -9.23
C ASN A 57 -2.20 15.74 -9.82
N TYR A 58 -2.25 14.75 -10.71
CA TYR A 58 -1.08 14.21 -11.40
C TYR A 58 -1.30 14.21 -12.92
N PRO A 59 -0.26 14.45 -13.75
CA PRO A 59 -0.37 14.34 -15.20
C PRO A 59 -0.70 12.90 -15.62
N ALA A 60 -1.64 12.71 -16.54
CA ALA A 60 -2.16 11.38 -16.92
C ALA A 60 -1.08 10.40 -17.43
N SER A 61 -0.03 10.90 -18.09
CA SER A 61 1.09 10.09 -18.59
C SER A 61 2.14 9.74 -17.52
N SER A 62 2.02 10.27 -16.30
CA SER A 62 3.03 10.11 -15.27
C SER A 62 2.94 8.74 -14.57
N TYR A 63 4.09 8.23 -14.11
CA TYR A 63 4.12 7.05 -13.23
C TYR A 63 3.30 7.26 -11.94
N MET A 64 3.35 8.48 -11.38
CA MET A 64 2.59 8.85 -10.18
C MET A 64 1.07 8.75 -10.41
N TYR A 65 0.59 9.11 -11.60
CA TYR A 65 -0.82 8.97 -11.95
C TYR A 65 -1.25 7.50 -11.90
N ARG A 66 -0.50 6.58 -12.51
CA ARG A 66 -0.78 5.13 -12.47
C ARG A 66 -0.83 4.59 -11.03
N LEU A 67 0.15 4.96 -10.20
CA LEU A 67 0.15 4.56 -8.79
C LEU A 67 -1.04 5.14 -8.03
N CYS A 68 -1.36 6.42 -8.24
CA CYS A 68 -2.53 7.05 -7.65
C CYS A 68 -3.83 6.35 -8.07
N ARG A 69 -3.97 5.97 -9.34
CA ARG A 69 -5.16 5.29 -9.86
C ARG A 69 -5.34 3.91 -9.21
N SER A 70 -4.25 3.17 -9.03
CA SER A 70 -4.25 1.90 -8.28
C SER A 70 -4.67 2.11 -6.82
N GLU A 71 -4.12 3.11 -6.15
CA GLU A 71 -4.47 3.41 -4.76
C GLU A 71 -5.93 3.89 -4.60
N ALA A 72 -6.43 4.63 -5.59
CA ALA A 72 -7.83 5.04 -5.63
C ALA A 72 -8.77 3.85 -5.71
N ALA A 73 -8.47 2.84 -6.53
CA ALA A 73 -9.26 1.60 -6.61
C ALA A 73 -9.33 0.91 -5.24
N THR A 74 -8.19 0.76 -4.55
CA THR A 74 -8.13 0.20 -3.20
C THR A 74 -8.95 1.02 -2.22
N THR A 75 -8.79 2.35 -2.24
CA THR A 75 -9.50 3.26 -1.32
C THR A 75 -11.01 3.22 -1.51
N LEU A 76 -11.49 3.24 -2.76
CA LEU A 76 -12.92 3.18 -3.08
C LEU A 76 -13.54 1.87 -2.57
N ASN A 77 -12.88 0.74 -2.84
CA ASN A 77 -13.33 -0.57 -2.37
C ASN A 77 -13.34 -0.65 -0.84
N ALA A 78 -12.27 -0.24 -0.18
CA ALA A 78 -12.16 -0.25 1.27
C ALA A 78 -13.25 0.62 1.93
N ARG A 79 -13.53 1.81 1.38
CA ARG A 79 -14.60 2.68 1.88
C ARG A 79 -15.99 2.09 1.64
N CYS A 80 -16.25 1.52 0.47
CA CYS A 80 -17.51 0.81 0.21
C CYS A 80 -17.76 -0.29 1.24
N GLN A 81 -16.79 -1.18 1.45
CA GLN A 81 -16.89 -2.26 2.43
C GLN A 81 -17.13 -1.73 3.85
N ARG A 82 -16.35 -0.73 4.27
CA ARG A 82 -16.51 -0.11 5.60
C ARG A 82 -17.93 0.39 5.84
N TYR A 83 -18.51 1.12 4.89
CA TYR A 83 -19.84 1.69 5.07
C TYR A 83 -20.94 0.64 4.98
N ARG A 84 -20.78 -0.39 4.15
CA ARG A 84 -21.68 -1.54 4.13
C ARG A 84 -21.71 -2.26 5.48
N THR A 85 -20.54 -2.60 6.04
CA THR A 85 -20.46 -3.25 7.36
C THR A 85 -20.99 -2.34 8.49
N THR A 86 -20.85 -1.02 8.35
CA THR A 86 -21.44 -0.08 9.32
C THR A 86 -22.97 -0.10 9.24
N LEU A 87 -23.54 -0.18 8.04
CA LEU A 87 -24.99 -0.27 7.84
C LEU A 87 -25.58 -1.59 8.30
N GLU A 88 -24.83 -2.69 8.26
CA GLU A 88 -25.27 -3.96 8.87
C GLU A 88 -25.57 -3.80 10.36
N ARG A 89 -24.85 -2.90 11.05
CA ARG A 89 -25.06 -2.60 12.48
C ARG A 89 -26.04 -1.46 12.72
N LEU A 90 -26.13 -0.53 11.77
CA LEU A 90 -26.93 0.70 11.86
C LEU A 90 -27.78 0.88 10.60
N PRO A 91 -28.77 0.00 10.35
CA PRO A 91 -29.47 -0.08 9.06
C PRO A 91 -30.22 1.21 8.71
N ASP A 92 -30.80 1.89 9.68
CA ASP A 92 -31.63 3.08 9.43
C ASP A 92 -30.83 4.39 9.32
N ASN A 93 -29.49 4.33 9.37
CA ASN A 93 -28.67 5.52 9.31
C ASN A 93 -28.55 6.05 7.86
N ALA A 94 -29.34 7.08 7.56
CA ALA A 94 -29.39 7.72 6.24
C ALA A 94 -28.03 8.30 5.78
N HIS A 95 -27.19 8.76 6.71
CA HIS A 95 -25.86 9.30 6.38
C HIS A 95 -24.94 8.18 5.85
N TYR A 96 -24.86 7.05 6.56
CA TYR A 96 -24.05 5.92 6.10
C TYR A 96 -24.60 5.25 4.85
N ARG A 97 -25.91 5.30 4.63
CA ARG A 97 -26.54 4.85 3.38
C ARG A 97 -26.04 5.65 2.18
N LYS A 98 -26.09 6.98 2.27
CA LYS A 98 -25.54 7.87 1.23
C LYS A 98 -24.05 7.65 0.99
N LEU A 99 -23.25 7.46 2.05
CA LEU A 99 -21.83 7.18 1.90
C LEU A 99 -21.57 5.81 1.26
N SER A 100 -22.30 4.78 1.68
CA SER A 100 -22.25 3.45 1.08
C SER A 100 -22.56 3.54 -0.41
N ASP A 101 -23.68 4.17 -0.78
CA ASP A 101 -24.09 4.32 -2.17
C ASP A 101 -23.03 5.07 -2.99
N LYS A 102 -22.50 6.19 -2.46
CA LYS A 102 -21.43 6.97 -3.10
C LYS A 102 -20.20 6.11 -3.40
N TYR A 103 -19.65 5.46 -2.38
CA TYR A 103 -18.38 4.74 -2.52
C TYR A 103 -18.53 3.41 -3.23
N CYS A 104 -19.65 2.71 -3.06
CA CYS A 104 -19.89 1.44 -3.75
C CYS A 104 -20.20 1.66 -5.23
N THR A 105 -20.98 2.69 -5.59
CA THR A 105 -21.17 3.07 -7.00
C THR A 105 -19.85 3.44 -7.66
N ALA A 106 -19.02 4.23 -6.96
CA ALA A 106 -17.70 4.58 -7.45
C ALA A 106 -16.79 3.35 -7.60
N ALA A 107 -16.70 2.48 -6.58
CA ALA A 107 -15.87 1.27 -6.63
C ALA A 107 -16.29 0.30 -7.74
N HIS A 108 -17.60 0.16 -8.00
CA HIS A 108 -18.14 -0.69 -9.06
C HIS A 108 -17.78 -0.16 -10.46
N ASN A 109 -17.90 1.15 -10.66
CA ASN A 109 -17.72 1.76 -11.99
C ASN A 109 -16.28 2.22 -12.26
N TYR A 110 -15.40 2.17 -11.25
CA TYR A 110 -14.02 2.56 -11.41
C TYR A 110 -13.21 1.41 -12.02
N PRO A 111 -12.55 1.61 -13.18
CA PRO A 111 -11.81 0.54 -13.82
C PRO A 111 -10.63 0.15 -12.92
N ALA A 112 -10.59 -1.12 -12.52
CA ALA A 112 -9.39 -1.69 -11.92
C ALA A 112 -8.31 -1.70 -12.99
N GLU A 113 -7.47 -0.66 -13.03
CA GLU A 113 -6.26 -0.66 -13.86
C GLU A 113 -5.47 -1.92 -13.51
N THR A 114 -5.53 -2.89 -14.42
CA THR A 114 -5.02 -4.23 -14.23
C THR A 114 -3.50 -4.11 -14.14
N GLN A 115 -2.99 -4.13 -12.90
CA GLN A 115 -1.59 -4.27 -12.50
C GLN A 115 -0.58 -4.10 -13.65
N ALA A 116 -0.23 -2.84 -13.94
CA ALA A 116 0.96 -2.53 -14.72
C ALA A 116 2.21 -2.80 -13.89
N THR A 117 2.49 -4.08 -13.61
CA THR A 117 3.79 -4.71 -13.30
C THR A 117 3.58 -6.18 -12.90
N ARG A 118 3.14 -7.00 -13.87
CA ARG A 118 3.66 -8.38 -14.00
C ARG A 118 4.67 -8.40 -15.16
N ILE A 119 5.51 -7.36 -15.21
CA ILE A 119 6.59 -7.14 -16.17
C ILE A 119 7.83 -6.67 -15.39
N VAL A 120 8.13 -7.33 -14.27
CA VAL A 120 9.47 -7.38 -13.66
C VAL A 120 9.55 -8.72 -12.93
N ASP A 121 9.36 -9.82 -13.64
CA ASP A 121 9.80 -11.15 -13.20
C ASP A 121 9.85 -12.05 -14.45
N ASN A 122 11.07 -12.48 -14.79
CA ASN A 122 11.45 -13.49 -15.78
C ASN A 122 11.58 -13.07 -17.26
N ASN A 123 12.24 -11.95 -17.52
CA ASN A 123 12.99 -11.82 -18.78
C ASN A 123 14.30 -11.03 -18.55
N ASP A 124 15.13 -11.52 -17.64
CA ASP A 124 16.57 -11.26 -17.64
C ASP A 124 17.31 -12.46 -17.02
N GLN A 125 18.09 -13.11 -17.89
CA GLN A 125 19.11 -14.16 -17.69
C GLN A 125 18.69 -15.63 -17.46
#